data_AF-A0AAW7NF84-F1
#
_entry.id   AF-A0AAW7NF84-F1
#
_cell.length_a   1.000
_cell.length_b   1.000
_cell.length_c   1.000
_cell.angle_alpha   90.00
_cell.angle_beta   90.00
_cell.angle_gamma   90.00
#
_symmetry.space_group_name_H-M   'P 1'
#
loop_
_entity.id
_entity.type
_entity.pdbx_description
1 polymer ?
#
loop_
_entity_poly.entity_id
_entity_poly.type
_entity_poly.pdbx_seq_one_letter_code
_entity_poly.pdbx_strand_id
1 'polypeptide(L)' 'MEKWPEERVAAYKSYVEKDTKEIEKLEAEYQSLQNSLRETIERIQRIENIRNNHRAELYIQGWDFKGSEWVEVDK' A
#
# COMPACT_ATOMS: atom_id res chain seq x y z
N MET A 1 29.12 -25.74 -31.34
CA MET A 1 28.13 -26.18 -30.33
C MET A 1 27.13 -27.07 -31.03
N GLU A 2 26.93 -28.29 -30.52
CA GLU A 2 25.83 -29.13 -30.99
C GLU A 2 24.49 -28.48 -30.64
N LYS A 3 23.55 -28.55 -31.58
CA LYS A 3 22.18 -28.09 -31.35
C LYS A 3 21.49 -29.05 -30.37
N TRP A 4 20.65 -28.50 -29.50
CA TRP A 4 19.82 -29.32 -28.63
C TRP A 4 18.76 -30.10 -29.42
N PRO A 5 18.31 -31.25 -28.89
CA PRO A 5 17.15 -31.96 -29.42
C PRO A 5 15.90 -31.05 -29.44
N GLU A 6 15.02 -31.25 -30.42
CA GLU A 6 13.82 -30.43 -30.60
C GLU A 6 12.91 -30.46 -29.37
N GLU A 7 12.77 -31.61 -28.71
CA GLU A 7 11.99 -31.77 -27.48
C GLU A 7 12.48 -30.82 -26.37
N ARG A 8 13.80 -30.72 -26.21
CA ARG A 8 14.40 -29.79 -25.24
C ARG A 8 14.12 -28.35 -25.64
N VAL A 9 14.27 -28.00 -26.91
CA VAL A 9 13.96 -26.66 -27.40
C VAL A 9 12.48 -26.30 -27.15
N ALA A 10 11.56 -27.23 -27.40
CA ALA A 10 10.14 -27.04 -27.16
C ALA A 10 9.81 -26.82 -25.68
N ALA A 11 10.42 -27.60 -24.77
CA ALA A 11 10.24 -27.42 -23.34
C ALA A 11 10.68 -26.01 -22.88
N TYR A 12 11.85 -25.55 -23.32
CA TYR A 12 12.35 -24.21 -22.95
C TYR A 12 11.50 -23.08 -23.53
N LYS A 13 10.96 -23.23 -24.74
CA LYS A 13 9.97 -22.28 -25.27
C LYS A 13 8.74 -22.18 -24.37
N SER A 14 8.19 -23.33 -23.96
CA SER A 14 7.05 -23.37 -23.05
C SER A 14 7.36 -22.74 -21.68
N TYR A 15 8.57 -22.95 -21.15
CA TYR A 15 9.00 -22.30 -19.92
C TYR A 15 9.05 -20.78 -20.07
N VAL A 16 9.66 -20.26 -21.14
CA VAL A 16 9.69 -18.82 -21.41
C VAL A 16 8.28 -18.24 -21.53
N GLU A 17 7.36 -18.92 -22.22
CA GLU A 17 5.97 -18.48 -22.34
C GLU A 17 5.25 -18.45 -20.98
N LYS A 18 5.48 -19.46 -20.13
CA LYS A 18 4.90 -19.53 -18.80
C LYS A 18 5.45 -18.43 -17.90
N ASP A 19 6.77 -18.26 -17.89
CA ASP A 19 7.44 -17.28 -17.04
C ASP A 19 7.05 -15.85 -17.46
N THR A 20 6.94 -15.58 -18.76
CA THR A 20 6.44 -14.29 -19.27
C THR A 20 5.05 -13.97 -18.73
N LYS A 21 4.12 -14.94 -18.79
CA LYS A 21 2.75 -14.75 -18.27
C LYS A 21 2.71 -14.53 -16.76
N GLU A 22 3.58 -15.22 -16.02
CA GLU A 22 3.65 -15.04 -14.57
C GLU A 22 4.19 -13.66 -14.21
N ILE A 23 5.20 -13.17 -14.96
CA ILE A 23 5.72 -11.81 -14.79
C ILE A 23 4.62 -10.78 -15.04
N GLU A 24 3.89 -10.86 -16.16
CA GLU A 24 2.79 -9.94 -16.48
C GLU A 24 1.73 -9.89 -15.36
N LYS A 25 1.41 -11.05 -14.78
CA LYS A 25 0.46 -11.14 -13.67
C LYS A 25 1.00 -10.47 -12.40
N LEU A 26 2.26 -10.71 -12.06
CA LEU A 26 2.90 -10.11 -10.88
C LEU A 26 3.03 -8.59 -11.03
N GLU A 27 3.32 -8.08 -12.23
CA GLU A 27 3.36 -6.65 -12.52
C GLU A 27 1.98 -5.99 -12.34
N ALA A 28 0.91 -6.65 -12.81
CA ALA A 28 -0.45 -6.18 -12.60
C ALA A 28 -0.85 -6.17 -11.10
N GLU A 29 -0.48 -7.22 -10.35
CA GLU A 29 -0.71 -7.29 -8.90
C GLU A 29 0.05 -6.20 -8.15
N TYR A 30 1.32 -5.98 -8.51
CA TYR A 30 2.13 -4.90 -7.95
C TYR A 30 1.48 -3.53 -8.16
N GLN A 31 1.02 -3.25 -9.38
CA GLN A 31 0.35 -1.98 -9.68
C GLN A 31 -0.95 -1.78 -8.88
N SER A 32 -1.71 -2.87 -8.68
CA SER A 32 -2.91 -2.85 -7.85
C SER A 32 -2.58 -2.55 -6.39
N LEU A 33 -1.59 -3.23 -5.82
CA LEU A 33 -1.15 -3.01 -4.43
C LEU A 33 -0.62 -1.59 -4.21
N GLN A 34 0.13 -1.04 -5.17
CA GLN A 34 0.57 0.36 -5.10
C GLN A 34 -0.60 1.34 -5.03
N ASN A 35 -1.65 1.12 -5.83
CA ASN A 35 -2.83 1.96 -5.82
C ASN A 35 -3.56 1.88 -4.46
N SER A 36 -3.75 0.67 -3.93
CA SER A 36 -4.35 0.48 -2.60
C SER A 36 -3.55 1.11 -1.46
N LEU A 37 -2.21 1.06 -1.55
CA LEU A 37 -1.34 1.72 -0.59
C LEU A 37 -1.53 3.25 -0.63
N ARG A 38 -1.57 3.83 -1.83
CA ARG A 38 -1.80 5.27 -2.01
C ARG A 38 -3.15 5.69 -1.42
N GLU A 39 -4.23 4.97 -1.72
CA GLU A 39 -5.56 5.26 -1.18
C GLU A 39 -5.59 5.20 0.35
N THR A 40 -4.87 4.23 0.93
CA THR A 40 -4.75 4.09 2.39
C THR A 40 -4.03 5.29 3.00
N ILE A 41 -2.92 5.74 2.40
CA ILE A 41 -2.18 6.93 2.83
C ILE A 41 -3.05 8.19 2.77
N GLU A 42 -3.76 8.40 1.66
CA GLU A 42 -4.66 9.55 1.49
C GLU A 42 -5.79 9.54 2.55
N ARG A 43 -6.32 8.36 2.88
CA ARG A 43 -7.32 8.21 3.93
C ARG A 43 -6.76 8.52 5.32
N ILE A 44 -5.54 8.08 5.63
CA ILE A 44 -4.87 8.42 6.90
C ILE A 44 -4.73 9.94 7.01
N GLN A 45 -4.17 10.60 5.99
CA GLN A 45 -3.99 12.05 5.99
C GLN A 45 -5.32 12.81 6.19
N ARG A 46 -6.39 12.36 5.54
CA ARG A 46 -7.73 12.93 5.74
C ARG A 46 -8.20 12.80 7.19
N ILE A 47 -8.05 11.63 7.78
CA ILE A 47 -8.44 11.38 9.18
C ILE A 47 -7.59 12.21 10.13
N GLU A 48 -6.28 12.33 9.88
CA GLU A 48 -5.38 13.16 10.69
C GLU A 48 -5.80 14.63 10.67
N ASN A 49 -6.12 15.16 9.50
CA ASN A 49 -6.61 16.55 9.37
C ASN A 49 -7.92 16.75 10.14
N ILE A 50 -8.89 15.84 9.99
CA ILE A 50 -10.16 15.90 10.73
C ILE A 50 -9.91 15.80 12.24
N ARG A 51 -9.08 14.86 12.68
CA ARG A 51 -8.70 14.66 14.09
C ARG A 51 -8.05 15.92 14.66
N ASN A 52 -7.14 16.55 13.91
CA ASN A 52 -6.45 17.76 14.35
C ASN A 52 -7.42 18.94 14.50
N ASN A 53 -8.39 19.08 13.58
CA ASN A 53 -9.45 20.08 13.72
C ASN A 53 -10.30 19.83 14.98
N HIS A 54 -10.73 18.59 15.22
CA HIS A 54 -11.46 18.25 16.44
C HIS A 54 -10.64 18.51 17.72
N ARG A 55 -9.33 18.20 17.71
CA ARG A 55 -8.44 18.49 18.84
C ARG A 55 -8.31 19.99 19.09
N ALA A 56 -8.22 20.81 18.05
CA ALA A 56 -8.16 22.26 18.18
C ALA A 56 -9.43 22.81 18.84
N GLU A 57 -10.61 22.36 18.39
CA GLU A 57 -11.90 22.73 19.00
C GLU A 57 -11.97 22.32 20.48
N LEU A 58 -11.57 21.08 20.80
CA LEU A 58 -11.57 20.59 22.18
C LEU A 58 -10.60 21.35 23.08
N TYR A 59 -9.44 21.74 22.56
CA TYR A 59 -8.50 22.60 23.29
C TYR A 59 -9.11 23.96 23.63
N ILE A 60 -9.85 24.57 22.69
CA ILE A 60 -10.61 25.80 22.94
C ILE A 60 -11.67 25.58 24.05
N GLN A 61 -12.25 24.39 24.14
CA GLN A 61 -13.17 24.00 25.21
C GLN A 61 -12.49 23.60 26.53
N GLY A 62 -11.16 23.68 26.64
CA GLY A 62 -10.44 23.35 27.86
C GLY A 62 -10.02 21.88 27.98
N TRP A 63 -9.94 21.14 26.87
CA TRP A 63 -9.52 19.73 26.86
C TRP A 63 -8.32 19.48 25.95
N ASP A 64 -7.29 18.80 26.47
CA ASP A 64 -6.15 18.33 25.68
C ASP A 64 -6.07 16.81 25.69
N PHE A 65 -5.51 16.23 24.63
CA PHE A 65 -5.30 14.78 24.51
C PHE A 65 -3.82 14.46 24.66
N LYS A 66 -3.43 13.87 25.80
CA LYS A 66 -2.05 13.53 26.12
C LYS A 66 -1.87 12.02 26.16
N GLY A 67 -1.03 11.50 25.26
CA GLY A 67 -0.82 10.06 25.09
C GLY A 67 -2.11 9.37 24.61
N SER A 68 -2.92 8.92 25.56
CA SER A 68 -4.16 8.16 25.32
C SER A 68 -5.35 8.65 26.14
N GLU A 69 -5.23 9.77 26.86
CA GLU A 69 -6.27 10.29 27.75
C GLU A 69 -6.58 11.76 27.49
N TRP A 70 -7.85 12.12 27.76
CA TRP A 70 -8.30 13.51 27.78
C TRP A 70 -8.04 14.10 29.15
N VAL A 71 -7.34 15.24 29.18
CA VAL A 71 -7.07 16.00 30.39
C VAL A 71 -7.71 17.37 30.26
N GLU A 72 -8.33 17.83 31.35
CA GLU A 72 -8.81 19.20 31.45
C GLU A 72 -7.59 20.13 31.58
N VAL A 73 -7.57 21.22 30.81
CA VAL A 73 -6.55 22.25 30.92
C VAL A 73 -7.15 23.46 31.62
N ASP A 74 -6.56 23.82 32.76
CA ASP A 74 -6.84 25.11 33.40
C ASP A 74 -6.47 26.23 32.43
N LYS A 75 -7.45 27.07 32.10
CA LYS A 75 -7.24 28.27 31.26
C LYS A 75 -6.59 29.40 32.04
#